data_AF-A0AAW2XJM7-F1
#
_entry.id   AF-A0AAW2XJM7-F1
#
_cell.length_a   1.000
_cell.length_b   1.000
_cell.length_c   1.000
_cell.angle_alpha   90.00
_cell.angle_beta   90.00
_cell.angle_gamma   90.00
#
_symmetry.space_group_name_H-M   'P 1'
#
loop_
_entity.id
_entity.type
_entity.pdbx_description
1 polymer ?
#
loop_
_entity_poly.entity_id
_entity_poly.type
_entity_poly.pdbx_seq_one_letter_code
_entity_poly.pdbx_strand_id
1 'polypeptide(L)'
;MVLNTALFISSTYLTCAGSMIYFLHRVQGFPEPSVDLKYVGLLVFLVGIVGNFYHHYLLSKLRDKNDKGYTIPRGGLFSLVICPHYLFEILTFIGFSLISQTLISYLCAAGSAAYLLARSRATRNWYRSKFENFPKNVKALIPYVF
;
A
#
# COMPACT_ATOMS: atom_id res chain seq x y z
N MET A 1 29.27 9.21 11.21
CA MET A 1 28.07 9.11 10.33
C MET A 1 27.11 8.02 10.81
N VAL A 2 27.57 6.78 11.03
CA VAL A 2 26.72 5.63 11.45
C VAL A 2 26.03 5.82 12.81
N LEU A 3 26.71 6.40 13.81
CA LEU A 3 26.15 6.61 15.14
C LEU A 3 24.94 7.57 15.15
N ASN A 4 25.02 8.68 14.41
CA ASN A 4 23.91 9.65 14.32
C ASN A 4 22.68 9.03 13.67
N THR A 5 22.88 8.22 12.62
CA THR A 5 21.81 7.46 11.97
C THR A 5 21.20 6.45 12.93
N ALA A 6 22.01 5.71 13.68
CA ALA A 6 21.53 4.75 14.67
C ALA A 6 20.74 5.44 15.79
N LEU A 7 21.23 6.55 16.34
CA LEU A 7 20.54 7.33 17.38
C LEU A 7 19.22 7.90 16.88
N PHE A 8 19.20 8.45 15.67
CA PHE A 8 17.97 8.99 15.06
C PHE A 8 16.91 7.90 14.85
N ILE A 9 17.32 6.76 14.29
CA ILE A 9 16.42 5.62 14.07
C ILE A 9 15.88 5.11 15.42
N SER A 10 16.77 4.85 16.38
CA SER A 10 16.38 4.34 17.71
C SER A 10 15.48 5.31 18.47
N SER A 11 15.77 6.62 18.42
CA SER A 11 14.92 7.66 19.02
C SER A 11 13.53 7.71 18.37
N THR A 12 13.46 7.56 17.05
CA THR A 12 12.18 7.51 16.32
C THR A 12 11.35 6.31 16.75
N TYR A 13 11.95 5.11 16.79
CA TYR A 13 11.25 3.91 17.23
C TYR A 13 10.82 3.97 18.69
N LEU A 14 11.66 4.51 19.58
CA LEU A 14 11.32 4.69 20.98
C LEU A 14 10.13 5.64 21.16
N THR A 15 10.12 6.74 20.40
CA THR A 15 9.03 7.72 20.41
C THR A 15 7.73 7.12 19.87
N CYS A 16 7.79 6.33 18.80
CA CYS A 16 6.64 5.61 18.26
C CYS A 16 6.09 4.58 19.27
N ALA A 17 6.96 3.81 19.92
CA ALA A 17 6.54 2.82 20.92
C ALA A 17 5.90 3.50 22.14
N GLY A 18 6.54 4.54 22.69
CA GLY A 18 6.01 5.30 23.81
C GLY A 18 4.67 5.96 23.51
N SER A 19 4.51 6.55 22.32
CA SER A 19 3.24 7.14 21.89
C SER A 19 2.16 6.08 21.70
N MET A 20 2.46 4.92 21.10
CA MET A 20 1.50 3.81 20.99
C MET A 20 0.99 3.35 22.36
N ILE A 21 1.88 3.15 23.34
CA ILE A 21 1.50 2.72 24.70
C ILE A 21 0.60 3.78 25.36
N TYR A 22 0.97 5.06 25.24
CA TYR A 22 0.17 6.17 25.78
C TYR A 22 -1.23 6.22 25.15
N PHE A 23 -1.33 6.08 23.83
CA PHE A 23 -2.62 6.02 23.15
C PHE A 23 -3.44 4.80 23.56
N LEU A 24 -2.82 3.62 23.65
CA LEU A 24 -3.50 2.40 24.10
C LEU A 24 -4.10 2.58 25.49
N HIS A 25 -3.33 3.16 26.41
CA HIS A 25 -3.80 3.44 27.77
C HIS A 25 -4.95 4.45 27.79
N ARG A 26 -4.89 5.50 26.97
CA ARG A 26 -5.97 6.49 26.85
C ARG A 26 -7.24 5.94 26.22
N VAL A 27 -7.14 4.89 25.40
CA VAL A 27 -8.27 4.30 24.67
C VAL A 27 -8.95 3.16 25.45
N GLN A 28 -8.38 2.67 26.55
CA GLN A 28 -8.95 1.58 27.37
C GLN A 28 -10.38 1.81 27.88
N GLY A 29 -10.85 3.07 27.96
CA GLY A 29 -12.21 3.42 28.39
C GLY A 29 -13.19 3.73 27.26
N PHE A 30 -12.80 3.60 25.99
CA PHE A 30 -13.69 3.87 24.86
C PHE A 30 -14.64 2.70 24.64
N PRO A 31 -15.91 2.98 24.28
CA PRO A 31 -16.86 1.94 23.95
C PRO A 31 -16.36 1.15 22.74
N GLU A 32 -16.49 -0.18 22.81
CA GLU A 32 -16.25 -1.02 21.64
C GLU A 32 -17.24 -0.64 20.52
N PRO A 33 -16.82 -0.75 19.25
CA PRO A 33 -17.72 -0.50 18.14
C PRO A 33 -18.92 -1.45 18.20
N SER A 34 -20.11 -0.95 17.86
CA SER A 34 -21.36 -1.72 17.88
C SER A 34 -21.36 -2.93 16.94
N VAL A 35 -20.51 -2.90 15.92
CA VAL A 35 -20.28 -4.01 14.98
C VAL A 35 -18.80 -4.33 15.02
N ASP A 36 -18.46 -5.57 15.38
CA ASP A 36 -17.08 -6.05 15.35
C ASP A 36 -16.70 -6.46 13.93
N LEU A 37 -15.82 -5.67 13.30
CA LEU A 37 -15.31 -5.93 11.95
C LEU A 37 -13.89 -6.51 11.96
N LYS A 38 -13.34 -6.87 13.14
CA LYS A 38 -11.94 -7.29 13.29
C LYS A 38 -11.57 -8.46 12.38
N TYR A 39 -12.38 -9.52 12.32
CA TYR A 39 -12.06 -10.70 11.50
C TYR A 39 -12.19 -10.43 10.00
N VAL A 40 -13.18 -9.63 9.58
CA VAL A 40 -13.32 -9.20 8.19
C VAL A 40 -12.12 -8.32 7.81
N GLY A 41 -11.78 -7.37 8.67
CA GLY A 41 -10.62 -6.50 8.51
C GLY A 41 -9.30 -7.27 8.44
N LEU A 42 -9.13 -8.29 9.29
CA LEU A 42 -7.96 -9.17 9.26
C LEU A 42 -7.85 -9.93 7.94
N LEU A 43 -8.96 -10.49 7.44
CA LEU A 43 -8.97 -11.17 6.15
C LEU A 43 -8.59 -10.21 5.01
N VAL A 44 -9.21 -9.03 4.96
CA VAL A 44 -8.92 -8.00 3.96
C VAL A 44 -7.47 -7.53 4.05
N PHE A 45 -6.94 -7.32 5.26
CA PHE A 45 -5.56 -6.95 5.50
C PHE A 45 -4.59 -8.02 5.00
N LEU A 46 -4.84 -9.30 5.29
CA LEU A 46 -4.01 -10.41 4.83
C LEU A 46 -4.00 -10.53 3.31
N VAL A 47 -5.16 -10.38 2.67
CA VAL A 47 -5.24 -10.33 1.18
C VAL A 47 -4.45 -9.14 0.64
N GLY A 48 -4.58 -7.97 1.25
CA GLY A 48 -3.84 -6.76 0.92
C GLY A 48 -2.32 -6.96 1.00
N ILE A 49 -1.81 -7.42 2.15
CA ILE A 49 -0.37 -7.53 2.36
C ILE A 49 0.26 -8.62 1.48
N VAL A 50 -0.40 -9.77 1.32
CA VAL A 50 0.09 -10.87 0.46
C VAL A 50 0.09 -10.44 -1.00
N GLY A 51 -1.00 -9.81 -1.47
CA GLY A 51 -1.07 -9.30 -2.83
C GLY A 51 -0.05 -8.19 -3.10
N ASN A 52 0.14 -7.27 -2.16
CA ASN A 52 1.15 -6.21 -2.28
C ASN A 52 2.57 -6.81 -2.38
N PHE A 53 2.91 -7.73 -1.47
CA PHE A 53 4.19 -8.42 -1.47
C PHE A 53 4.44 -9.19 -2.77
N TYR A 54 3.45 -9.98 -3.22
CA TYR A 54 3.57 -10.76 -4.46
C TYR A 54 3.88 -9.88 -5.67
N HIS A 55 3.20 -8.74 -5.82
CA HIS A 55 3.43 -7.85 -6.95
C HIS A 55 4.75 -7.07 -6.84
N HIS A 56 5.20 -6.73 -5.63
CA HIS A 56 6.55 -6.19 -5.43
C HIS A 56 7.64 -7.21 -5.74
N TYR A 57 7.43 -8.48 -5.39
CA TYR A 57 8.32 -9.57 -5.75
C TYR A 57 8.41 -9.76 -7.28
N LEU A 58 7.30 -9.61 -8.01
CA LEU A 58 7.34 -9.62 -9.47
C LEU A 58 8.13 -8.42 -10.01
N LEU A 59 7.94 -7.21 -9.45
CA LEU A 59 8.69 -6.02 -9.86
C LEU A 59 10.19 -6.13 -9.58
N SER A 60 10.59 -6.78 -8.48
CA SER A 60 12.00 -6.95 -8.15
C SER A 60 12.73 -7.83 -9.17
N LYS A 61 12.04 -8.82 -9.76
CA LYS A 61 12.58 -9.67 -10.83
C LYS A 61 12.83 -8.95 -12.14
N LEU A 62 12.23 -7.78 -12.36
CA LEU A 62 12.40 -7.01 -13.60
C LEU A 62 13.72 -6.23 -13.64
N ARG A 63 14.41 -6.09 -12.51
CA ARG A 63 15.70 -5.41 -12.44
C ARG A 63 16.80 -6.42 -12.73
N ASP A 64 17.23 -6.48 -13.98
CA ASP A 64 18.49 -7.16 -14.32
C ASP A 64 19.67 -6.27 -13.90
N LYS A 65 20.78 -6.87 -13.47
CA LYS A 65 21.95 -6.12 -12.95
C LYS A 65 22.66 -5.30 -14.03
N ASN A 66 22.47 -5.67 -15.29
CA ASN A 66 23.21 -5.11 -16.43
C ASN A 66 22.35 -4.22 -17.35
N ASP A 67 21.03 -4.21 -17.20
CA ASP A 67 20.13 -3.43 -18.05
C ASP A 67 19.48 -2.28 -17.25
N LYS A 68 19.69 -1.04 -17.71
CA LYS A 68 19.12 0.17 -17.11
C LYS A 68 17.77 0.56 -17.72
N GLY A 69 17.28 -0.22 -18.71
CA GLY A 69 15.99 -0.01 -19.34
C GLY A 69 14.81 -0.27 -18.41
N TYR A 70 13.75 0.51 -18.56
CA TYR A 70 12.45 0.16 -17.97
C TYR A 70 11.79 -0.89 -18.84
N THR A 71 11.15 -1.88 -18.21
CA THR A 71 10.36 -2.92 -18.88
C THR A 71 8.91 -2.86 -18.42
N ILE A 72 7.98 -3.27 -19.28
CA ILE A 72 6.57 -3.36 -18.91
C ILE A 72 6.40 -4.61 -18.02
N PRO A 73 5.94 -4.47 -16.77
CA PRO A 73 5.76 -5.60 -15.87
C PRO A 73 4.73 -6.59 -16.41
N ARG A 74 4.97 -7.89 -16.20
CA ARG A 74 4.07 -8.98 -16.59
C ARG A 74 3.89 -9.97 -15.44
N GLY A 75 2.78 -10.72 -15.47
CA GLY A 75 2.42 -11.69 -14.43
C GLY A 75 1.50 -11.12 -13.35
N GLY A 76 0.77 -12.00 -12.65
CA GLY A 76 -0.24 -11.58 -11.68
C GLY A 76 -1.28 -10.66 -12.31
N LEU A 77 -1.65 -9.58 -11.60
CA LEU A 77 -2.61 -8.59 -12.07
C LEU A 77 -1.99 -7.54 -13.03
N PHE A 78 -0.69 -7.61 -13.35
CA PHE A 78 -0.05 -6.65 -14.26
C PHE A 78 -0.60 -6.73 -15.70
N SER A 79 -1.27 -7.83 -16.07
CA SER A 79 -1.99 -7.95 -17.35
C SER A 79 -3.25 -7.09 -17.42
N LEU A 80 -3.81 -6.70 -16.27
CA LEU A 80 -5.06 -5.94 -16.17
C LEU A 80 -4.80 -4.49 -15.76
N VAL A 81 -3.89 -4.25 -14.82
CA VAL A 81 -3.61 -2.93 -14.24
C VAL A 81 -2.10 -2.69 -14.14
N ILE A 82 -1.64 -1.45 -14.31
CA ILE A 82 -0.20 -1.15 -14.28
C ILE A 82 0.37 -1.12 -12.85
N CYS A 83 -0.46 -0.80 -11.85
CA CYS A 83 -0.06 -0.67 -10.45
C CYS A 83 -0.86 -1.58 -9.50
N PRO A 84 -0.87 -2.92 -9.68
CA PRO A 84 -1.61 -3.82 -8.81
C PRO A 84 -1.14 -3.76 -7.35
N HIS A 85 0.15 -3.55 -7.11
CA HIS A 85 0.70 -3.38 -5.77
C HIS A 85 0.06 -2.22 -4.99
N TYR A 86 -0.28 -1.11 -5.67
CA TYR A 86 -1.01 0.00 -5.05
C TYR A 86 -2.45 -0.37 -4.72
N LEU A 87 -3.13 -1.18 -5.55
CA LEU A 87 -4.49 -1.65 -5.25
C LEU A 87 -4.49 -2.46 -3.95
N PHE A 88 -3.52 -3.38 -3.83
CA PHE A 88 -3.38 -4.20 -2.64
C PHE A 88 -2.92 -3.41 -1.41
N GLU A 89 -2.13 -2.35 -1.59
CA GLU A 89 -1.78 -1.43 -0.50
C GLU A 89 -3.02 -0.69 0.03
N ILE A 90 -3.93 -0.26 -0.85
CA ILE A 90 -5.22 0.31 -0.45
C ILE A 90 -6.05 -0.71 0.34
N LEU A 91 -6.11 -1.98 -0.12
CA LEU A 91 -6.79 -3.04 0.61
C LEU A 91 -6.19 -3.26 2.01
N THR A 92 -4.87 -3.18 2.16
CA THR A 92 -4.20 -3.24 3.47
C THR A 92 -4.69 -2.12 4.40
N PHE A 93 -4.76 -0.88 3.92
CA PHE A 93 -5.26 0.24 4.72
C PHE A 93 -6.77 0.14 5.03
N ILE A 94 -7.57 -0.39 4.11
CA ILE A 94 -8.99 -0.69 4.36
C ILE A 94 -9.10 -1.76 5.46
N GLY A 95 -8.37 -2.87 5.36
CA GLY A 95 -8.35 -3.92 6.37
C GLY A 95 -7.92 -3.39 7.74
N PHE A 96 -6.87 -2.57 7.80
CA PHE A 96 -6.44 -1.89 9.02
C PHE A 96 -7.55 -1.00 9.61
N SER A 97 -8.26 -0.24 8.77
CA SER A 97 -9.36 0.61 9.22
C SER A 97 -10.55 -0.17 9.74
N LEU A 98 -10.83 -1.33 9.16
CA LEU A 98 -11.87 -2.26 9.65
C LEU A 98 -11.48 -2.92 10.98
N ILE A 99 -10.19 -3.12 11.26
CA ILE A 99 -9.72 -3.66 12.55
C ILE A 99 -9.77 -2.57 13.61
N SER A 100 -9.23 -1.38 13.33
CA SER A 100 -9.14 -0.30 14.30
C SER A 100 -10.47 0.44 14.50
N GLN A 101 -11.31 0.50 13.48
CA GLN A 101 -12.62 1.17 13.47
C GLN A 101 -12.59 2.61 14.01
N THR A 102 -11.47 3.32 13.82
CA THR A 102 -11.30 4.71 14.26
C THR A 102 -11.42 5.68 13.09
N LEU A 103 -11.93 6.89 13.36
CA LEU A 103 -11.99 7.96 12.36
C LEU A 103 -10.63 8.23 11.71
N ILE A 104 -9.56 8.23 12.52
CA ILE A 104 -8.19 8.44 12.04
C ILE A 104 -7.80 7.35 11.04
N SER A 105 -8.05 6.08 11.35
CA SER A 105 -7.73 4.98 10.42
C SER A 105 -8.47 5.10 9.09
N TYR A 106 -9.76 5.44 9.10
CA TYR A 106 -10.53 5.66 7.87
C TYR A 106 -10.00 6.83 7.03
N LEU A 107 -9.64 7.95 7.68
CA LEU A 107 -9.04 9.10 7.00
C LEU A 107 -7.67 8.75 6.40
N CYS A 108 -6.85 7.97 7.11
CA CYS A 108 -5.60 7.46 6.58
C CYS A 108 -5.83 6.57 5.35
N ALA A 109 -6.79 5.64 5.40
CA ALA A 109 -7.11 4.79 4.26
C ALA A 109 -7.62 5.60 3.05
N ALA A 110 -8.50 6.57 3.28
CA ALA A 110 -9.00 7.46 2.21
C ALA A 110 -7.87 8.31 1.60
N GLY A 111 -6.99 8.86 2.45
CA GLY A 111 -5.82 9.64 2.02
C GLY A 111 -4.85 8.80 1.19
N SER A 112 -4.49 7.60 1.68
CA SER A 112 -3.67 6.63 0.94
C SER A 112 -4.30 6.25 -0.39
N ALA A 113 -5.61 5.97 -0.41
CA ALA A 113 -6.33 5.64 -1.64
C ALA A 113 -6.30 6.78 -2.66
N ALA A 114 -6.61 8.02 -2.24
CA ALA A 114 -6.58 9.19 -3.12
C ALA A 114 -5.18 9.42 -3.71
N TYR A 115 -4.14 9.34 -2.88
CA TYR A 115 -2.75 9.47 -3.31
C TYR A 115 -2.36 8.40 -4.33
N LEU A 116 -2.64 7.13 -4.03
CA LEU A 116 -2.27 5.99 -4.88
C LEU A 116 -3.08 5.95 -6.19
N LEU A 117 -4.34 6.37 -6.17
CA LEU A 117 -5.15 6.58 -7.37
C LEU A 117 -4.52 7.63 -8.29
N ALA A 118 -4.17 8.79 -7.76
CA ALA A 118 -3.51 9.84 -8.54
C ALA A 118 -2.15 9.37 -9.08
N ARG A 119 -1.35 8.71 -8.24
CA ARG A 119 -0.03 8.19 -8.60
C ARG A 119 -0.12 7.10 -9.68
N SER A 120 -1.07 6.17 -9.57
CA SER A 120 -1.26 5.11 -10.56
C SER A 120 -1.60 5.65 -11.96
N ARG A 121 -2.42 6.72 -12.02
CA ARG A 121 -2.74 7.42 -13.27
C ARG A 121 -1.49 8.07 -13.87
N ALA A 122 -0.71 8.77 -13.05
CA ALA A 122 0.55 9.37 -13.50
C ALA A 122 1.54 8.31 -14.01
N THR A 123 1.68 7.19 -13.29
CA THR A 123 2.50 6.06 -13.71
C THR A 123 2.03 5.49 -15.05
N ARG A 124 0.73 5.24 -15.23
CA ARG A 124 0.18 4.77 -16.51
C ARG A 124 0.50 5.72 -17.66
N ASN A 125 0.33 7.02 -17.46
CA ASN A 125 0.63 8.03 -18.47
C ASN A 125 2.11 8.06 -18.82
N TRP A 126 2.97 7.94 -17.81
CA TRP A 126 4.41 7.83 -18.01
C TRP A 126 4.78 6.60 -18.85
N TYR A 127 4.25 5.41 -18.53
CA TYR A 127 4.47 4.21 -19.36
C TYR A 127 3.97 4.40 -20.80
N ARG A 128 2.79 5.01 -20.99
CA ARG A 128 2.27 5.32 -22.35
C ARG A 128 3.17 6.28 -23.14
N SER A 129 3.84 7.23 -22.47
CA SER A 129 4.79 8.13 -23.12
C SER A 129 6.14 7.48 -23.43
N LYS A 130 6.50 6.41 -22.70
CA LYS A 130 7.81 5.77 -22.80
C LYS A 130 7.84 4.59 -23.79
N PHE A 131 6.71 3.88 -23.94
CA PHE A 131 6.61 2.70 -24.78
C PHE A 131 5.60 2.91 -25.91
N GLU A 132 6.06 2.89 -27.16
CA GLU A 132 5.21 3.04 -28.35
C GLU A 132 4.11 1.97 -28.41
N ASN A 133 4.44 0.72 -28.04
CA ASN A 133 3.53 -0.43 -28.05
C ASN A 133 2.90 -0.73 -26.68
N PHE A 134 2.56 0.30 -25.89
CA PHE A 134 1.92 0.10 -24.59
C PHE A 134 0.49 -0.49 -24.74
N PRO A 135 0.15 -1.58 -24.03
CA PRO A 135 -1.15 -2.23 -24.14
C PRO A 135 -2.30 -1.31 -23.67
N LYS A 136 -3.23 -1.00 -24.58
CA LYS A 136 -4.36 -0.07 -24.32
C LYS A 136 -5.36 -0.61 -23.30
N ASN A 137 -5.48 -1.93 -23.17
CA ASN A 137 -6.37 -2.61 -22.25
C ASN A 137 -5.89 -2.55 -20.78
N VAL A 138 -4.61 -2.26 -20.54
CA VAL A 138 -4.08 -2.12 -19.17
C VAL A 138 -4.57 -0.81 -18.55
N LYS A 139 -5.25 -0.96 -17.41
CA LYS A 139 -5.83 0.10 -16.60
C LYS A 139 -4.82 0.63 -15.57
N ALA A 140 -5.15 1.72 -14.88
CA ALA A 140 -4.24 2.36 -13.93
C ALA A 140 -4.13 1.55 -12.62
N LEU A 141 -5.25 1.14 -12.05
CA LEU A 141 -5.32 0.57 -10.70
C LEU A 141 -6.45 -0.45 -10.49
N ILE A 142 -7.68 -0.14 -10.91
CA ILE A 142 -8.87 -0.97 -10.69
C ILE A 142 -9.12 -1.79 -11.96
N PRO A 143 -9.07 -3.14 -11.88
CA PRO A 143 -9.29 -3.99 -13.04
C PRO A 143 -10.59 -3.63 -13.77
N TYR A 144 -10.53 -3.55 -15.09
CA TYR A 144 -11.65 -3.23 -15.99
C TYR A 144 -12.26 -1.82 -15.87
N VAL A 145 -12.05 -1.12 -14.75
CA VAL A 145 -12.67 0.19 -14.46
C VAL A 145 -11.69 1.34 -14.69
N PHE A 146 -10.62 1.42 -13.89
CA PHE A 146 -9.75 2.60 -13.78
C PHE A 146 -8.29 2.27 -13.96
#